data_AF-A0A7W5QRR2-F1
#
_entry.id   AF-A0A7W5QRR2-F1
#
_cell.length_a   1.000
_cell.length_b   1.000
_cell.length_c   1.000
_cell.angle_alpha   90.00
_cell.angle_beta   90.00
_cell.angle_gamma   90.00
#
_symmetry.space_group_name_H-M   'P 1'
#
loop_
_entity.id
_entity.type
_entity.pdbx_description
1 polymer ?
#
loop_
_entity_poly.entity_id
_entity_poly.type
_entity_poly.pdbx_seq_one_letter_code
_entity_poly.pdbx_strand_id
1 'polypeptide(L)' 'MKATGLASGTIYPLLMRMTDQGLVEAEWRAAEAPGRPPRHVYRLTATGLRLAHEHAKGENAPCGAPSLA' A
#
# COMPACT_ATOMS: atom_id res chain seq x y z
N MET A 1 -0.88 -10.84 -10.41
CA MET A 1 0.17 -9.81 -10.60
C MET A 1 -0.08 -8.69 -9.60
N LYS A 2 0.93 -8.28 -8.82
CA LYS A 2 0.83 -7.17 -7.86
C LYS A 2 0.38 -5.93 -8.63
N ALA A 3 -0.67 -5.25 -8.17
CA ALA A 3 -1.31 -4.13 -8.87
C ALA A 3 -0.35 -3.00 -9.32
N THR A 4 0.86 -2.97 -8.77
CA THR A 4 1.90 -1.98 -9.05
C THR A 4 2.94 -2.41 -10.09
N GLY A 5 2.94 -3.67 -10.55
CA GLY A 5 4.00 -4.19 -11.45
C GLY A 5 5.41 -4.28 -10.83
N LEU A 6 5.55 -3.92 -9.54
CA LEU A 6 6.85 -3.87 -8.85
C LEU A 6 7.29 -5.24 -8.33
N ALA A 7 8.59 -5.48 -8.40
CA ALA A 7 9.22 -6.63 -7.75
C ALA A 7 9.07 -6.55 -6.22
N SER A 8 8.96 -7.71 -5.56
CA SER A 8 8.89 -7.80 -4.10
C SER A 8 10.09 -7.13 -3.41
N GLY A 9 11.28 -7.21 -4.02
CA GLY A 9 12.50 -6.56 -3.49
C GLY A 9 12.44 -5.03 -3.49
N THR A 10 11.50 -4.43 -4.22
CA THR A 10 11.35 -2.97 -4.31
C THR A 10 10.19 -2.47 -3.45
N ILE A 11 9.12 -3.27 -3.30
CA ILE A 11 7.91 -2.83 -2.59
C ILE A 11 8.14 -2.66 -1.09
N TYR A 12 8.85 -3.57 -0.43
CA TYR A 12 9.04 -3.48 1.01
C TYR A 12 9.93 -2.31 1.42
N PRO A 13 11.10 -2.07 0.78
CA PRO A 13 11.89 -0.87 1.07
C PRO A 13 11.13 0.44 0.80
N LEU A 14 10.26 0.47 -0.20
CA LEU A 14 9.43 1.64 -0.47
C LEU A 14 8.42 1.89 0.65
N LEU A 15 7.70 0.85 1.10
CA LEU A 15 6.73 0.97 2.20
C LEU A 15 7.41 1.38 3.52
N MET A 16 8.62 0.89 3.78
CA MET A 16 9.42 1.33 4.93
C MET A 16 9.73 2.83 4.84
N ARG A 17 10.26 3.31 3.70
CA ARG A 17 10.54 4.74 3.50
C ARG A 17 9.29 5.61 3.64
N MET A 18 8.16 5.17 3.10
CA MET A 18 6.89 5.88 3.24
C MET A 18 6.42 5.94 4.70
N THR A 19 6.73 4.92 5.50
CA THR A 19 6.45 4.89 6.94
C THR A 19 7.35 5.89 7.67
N ASP A 20 8.66 5.87 7.38
CA ASP A 20 9.64 6.81 7.96
C ASP A 20 9.31 8.28 7.63
N GLN A 21 8.71 8.53 6.47
CA GLN A 21 8.23 9.86 6.04
C GLN A 21 6.85 10.23 6.63
N GLY A 22 6.20 9.36 7.41
CA GLY A 22 4.87 9.59 7.97
C GLY A 22 3.75 9.63 6.94
N LEU A 23 3.96 9.04 5.75
CA LEU A 23 2.95 8.95 4.69
C LEU A 23 2.02 7.76 4.87
N VAL A 24 2.50 6.70 5.50
CA VAL A 24 1.70 5.55 5.90
C VAL A 24 1.96 5.19 7.35
N GLU A 25 0.92 4.67 8.00
CA GLU A 25 1.03 3.90 9.22
C GLU A 25 1.20 2.43 8.88
N ALA A 26 1.93 1.70 9.71
CA ALA A 26 2.21 0.28 9.53
C ALA A 26 1.84 -0.47 10.80
N GLU A 27 1.06 -1.54 10.67
CA GLU A 27 0.62 -2.36 11.80
C GLU A 27 0.70 -3.86 11.45
N TRP A 28 1.05 -4.67 12.44
CA TRP A 28 0.90 -6.11 12.35
C TRP A 28 -0.55 -6.47 12.67
N ARG A 29 -1.24 -7.04 11.69
CA ARG A 29 -2.60 -7.53 11.86
C ARG A 29 -2.59 -9.05 11.98
N ALA A 30 -3.24 -9.56 13.01
CA ALA A 30 -3.44 -10.98 13.20
C ALA A 30 -4.12 -11.62 11.98
N ALA A 31 -3.84 -12.90 11.77
CA ALA A 31 -4.57 -13.66 10.76
C ALA A 31 -6.03 -13.81 11.17
N GLU A 32 -6.93 -13.58 10.22
CA GLU A 32 -8.38 -13.78 10.42
C GLU A 32 -8.77 -15.26 10.45
N ALA A 33 -7.92 -16.14 9.90
CA ALA A 33 -8.13 -17.57 9.83
C ALA A 33 -7.05 -18.34 10.61
N PRO A 34 -7.41 -19.44 11.30
CA PRO A 34 -6.44 -20.30 11.96
C PRO A 34 -5.38 -20.83 10.98
N GLY A 35 -4.11 -20.85 11.41
CA GLY A 35 -3.01 -21.41 10.62
C GLY A 35 -2.41 -20.50 9.55
N ARG A 36 -2.81 -19.21 9.49
CA ARG A 36 -2.16 -18.21 8.64
C ARG A 36 -1.23 -17.32 9.46
N PRO A 37 -0.09 -16.88 8.90
CA PRO A 37 0.78 -15.94 9.58
C PRO A 37 0.12 -14.55 9.67
N PRO A 38 0.47 -13.75 10.70
CA PRO A 38 0.14 -12.33 10.74
C PRO A 38 0.62 -11.61 9.49
N ARG A 39 -0.11 -10.57 9.08
CA ARG A 39 0.21 -9.75 7.91
C ARG A 39 0.54 -8.33 8.33
N HIS A 40 1.56 -7.75 7.72
CA HIS A 40 1.86 -6.34 7.88
C HIS A 40 0.96 -5.54 6.95
N VAL A 41 0.10 -4.69 7.51
CA VAL A 41 -0.83 -3.85 6.75
C VAL A 41 -0.43 -2.39 6.89
N TYR A 42 -0.74 -1.62 5.85
CA TYR A 42 -0.39 -0.22 5.76
C TYR A 42 -1.63 0.61 5.48
N ARG A 43 -1.73 1.78 6.12
CA ARG A 43 -2.82 2.74 5.94
C ARG A 43 -2.24 4.10 5.61
N LEU A 44 -2.81 4.79 4.62
CA LEU A 44 -2.41 6.18 4.33
C LEU A 44 -2.75 7.08 5.53
N THR A 45 -1.78 7.94 5.89
CA THR A 45 -2.03 9.05 6.81
C THR A 45 -2.73 10.18 6.09
N ALA A 46 -3.18 11.21 6.82
CA ALA A 46 -3.71 12.43 6.20
C ALA A 46 -2.69 13.08 5.25
N THR A 47 -1.40 13.03 5.59
CA THR A 47 -0.31 13.55 4.75
C THR A 47 -0.11 12.68 3.51
N GLY A 48 -0.12 11.35 3.66
CA GLY A 48 -0.03 10.42 2.53
C GLY A 48 -1.19 10.56 1.55
N LEU A 49 -2.42 10.74 2.05
CA LEU A 49 -3.60 11.01 1.22
C LEU A 49 -3.45 12.30 0.42
N ARG A 50 -3.03 13.41 1.05
CA ARG A 50 -2.80 14.68 0.33
C ARG A 50 -1.78 14.52 -0.79
N LEU A 51 -0.63 13.89 -0.50
CA LEU A 51 0.40 13.62 -1.48
C LEU A 51 -0.14 12.76 -2.64
N ALA A 52 -0.85 11.67 -2.34
CA ALA A 52 -1.45 10.82 -3.36
C ALA A 52 -2.43 11.59 -4.25
N HIS A 53 -3.24 12.49 -3.69
CA HIS A 53 -4.15 13.34 -4.45
C HIS A 53 -3.44 14.37 -5.34
N GLU A 54 -2.31 14.93 -4.91
CA GLU A 54 -1.50 15.84 -5.74
C GLU A 54 -0.92 15.11 -6.95
N HIS A 55 -0.39 13.90 -6.74
CA HIS A 55 0.23 13.11 -7.80
C HIS A 55 -0.78 12.39 -8.71
N ALA A 56 -1.96 12.00 -8.21
CA ALA A 56 -3.01 11.39 -9.02
C ALA A 56 -3.59 12.34 -10.08
N LYS A 57 -3.43 13.65 -9.90
CA LYS A 57 -3.80 14.66 -10.90
C LYS A 57 -2.79 14.78 -12.05
N GLY A 58 -1.59 14.22 -11.89
CA GLY A 58 -0.47 14.35 -12.82
C GLY A 58 -0.23 13.17 -13.76
N GLU A 59 -0.72 11.96 -13.47
CA GLU A 59 -0.46 10.79 -14.33
C GLU A 59 -1.50 9.67 -14.19
N ASN A 60 -1.86 9.09 -15.35
CA ASN A 60 -2.84 8.03 -15.60
C ASN A 60 -2.67 6.82 -14.66
N ALA A 61 -3.68 6.53 -13.84
CA ALA A 61 -3.70 5.35 -12.97
C ALA A 61 -4.32 4.14 -13.69
N PRO A 62 -3.59 3.03 -13.93
CA PRO A 62 -4.24 1.73 -13.95
C PRO A 62 -4.54 1.33 -12.50
N CYS A 63 -5.64 1.85 -11.97
CA CYS A 63 -6.20 1.36 -10.71
C CYS A 63 -6.85 0.01 -11.01
N GLY A 64 -6.24 -1.08 -10.53
CA GLY A 64 -6.80 -2.42 -10.61
C GLY A 64 -8.11 -2.51 -9.85
N ALA A 65 -9.22 -2.21 -10.53
CA ALA A 65 -10.54 -2.57 -10.07
C ALA A 65 -10.66 -4.10 -10.08
N PRO A 66 -11.07 -4.76 -8.98
CA PRO A 66 -11.58 -6.11 -9.08
C PRO A 66 -12.91 -6.03 -9.83
N SER A 67 -12.90 -6.48 -11.09
CA SER A 67 -14.12 -6.82 -11.82
C SER A 67 -14.80 -7.96 -11.08
N LEU A 68 -15.77 -7.63 -10.23
CA LEU A 68 -16.80 -8.55 -9.76
C LEU A 68 -17.96 -8.44 -10.74
N ALA A 69 -17.97 -9.33 -11.73
CA ALA A 69 -19.14 -9.71 -12.50
C ALA A 69 -19.33 -11.21 -12.30
#